data_AF-A0A0G0Q073-F1
#
_entry.id   AF-A0A0G0Q073-F1
#
_cell.length_a   1.000
_cell.length_b   1.000
_cell.length_c   1.000
_cell.angle_alpha   90.00
_cell.angle_beta   90.00
_cell.angle_gamma   90.00
#
_symmetry.space_group_name_H-M   'P 1'
#
loop_
_entity.id
_entity.type
_entity.pdbx_description
1 polymer ?
#
loop_
_entity_poly.entity_id
_entity_poly.type
_entity_poly.pdbx_seq_one_letter_code
_entity_poly.pdbx_strand_id
1 'polypeptide(L)'
;MLVLGVILVGLLSVSVASAQDSDDYPSIVQKIAEKFNLNEADVQAVFVEDREEHYAEMQARWSERLDDLVNDGKITAEQKQVILDKHEEMHNKMEEWKDLNVEERHEKMHALHDEFKTWAEGPGIDLPLLGPFGRGFMRGFHKGYMMGTNN
;
A
#
# COMPACT_ATOMS: atom_id res chain seq x y z
N MET A 1 21.69 34.57 3.37
CA MET A 1 22.95 33.81 3.19
C MET A 1 23.17 32.95 4.42
N LEU A 2 23.08 31.62 4.19
CA LEU A 2 23.64 30.48 4.95
C LEU A 2 23.26 30.25 6.43
N VAL A 3 22.56 29.13 6.71
CA VAL A 3 22.95 28.03 7.62
C VAL A 3 22.18 26.76 7.16
N LEU A 4 22.78 25.89 6.34
CA LEU A 4 23.33 24.57 6.71
C LEU A 4 22.31 23.60 7.32
N GLY A 5 21.49 22.98 6.46
CA GLY A 5 20.79 21.72 6.79
C GLY A 5 21.71 20.54 6.52
N VAL A 6 22.32 20.00 7.57
CA VAL A 6 23.05 18.72 7.50
C VAL A 6 22.01 17.61 7.67
N ILE A 7 21.60 16.98 6.57
CA ILE A 7 20.86 15.71 6.64
C ILE A 7 21.92 14.62 6.84
N LEU A 8 22.08 14.20 8.09
CA LEU A 8 22.74 12.93 8.41
C LEU A 8 21.82 11.82 7.88
N VAL A 9 22.12 11.30 6.69
CA VAL A 9 21.52 10.05 6.21
C VAL A 9 22.15 8.94 7.06
N GLY A 10 21.41 8.51 8.09
CA GLY A 10 21.78 7.35 8.88
C GLY A 10 21.82 6.13 7.98
N LEU A 11 22.98 5.48 7.89
CA LEU A 11 23.16 4.18 7.26
C LEU A 11 22.33 3.15 8.04
N LEU A 12 21.09 2.91 7.61
CA LEU A 12 20.31 1.78 8.08
C LEU A 12 20.89 0.53 7.42
N SER A 13 21.48 -0.33 8.23
CA SER A 13 21.94 -1.66 7.86
C SER A 13 20.75 -2.47 7.34
N VAL A 14 20.74 -2.75 6.03
CA VAL A 14 19.76 -3.62 5.39
C VAL A 14 19.98 -5.04 5.89
N SER A 15 19.12 -5.50 6.80
CA SER A 15 18.99 -6.91 7.10
C SER A 15 18.39 -7.58 5.87
N VAL A 16 19.21 -8.34 5.15
CA VAL A 16 18.76 -9.23 4.06
C VAL A 16 17.76 -10.24 4.64
N ALA A 17 16.48 -10.00 4.38
CA ALA A 17 15.41 -10.94 4.69
C ALA A 17 15.40 -12.05 3.63
N SER A 18 15.54 -13.29 4.06
CA SER A 18 15.37 -14.46 3.20
C SER A 18 13.88 -14.72 2.99
N ALA A 19 13.40 -14.53 1.75
CA ALA A 19 12.07 -14.98 1.35
C ALA A 19 12.04 -16.51 1.31
N GLN A 20 11.37 -17.14 2.27
CA GLN A 20 11.22 -18.59 2.34
C GLN A 20 9.77 -19.01 2.05
N ASP A 21 9.60 -19.55 0.84
CA ASP A 21 8.55 -20.43 0.30
C ASP A 21 7.04 -20.11 0.50
N SER A 22 6.39 -19.77 -0.63
CA SER A 22 5.14 -20.41 -1.08
C SER A 22 5.05 -20.31 -2.62
N ASP A 23 5.09 -21.45 -3.32
CA ASP A 23 4.93 -21.66 -4.78
C ASP A 23 5.98 -21.03 -5.74
N ASP A 24 7.12 -21.72 -5.86
CA ASP A 24 7.89 -22.11 -7.06
C ASP A 24 8.08 -21.11 -8.23
N TYR A 25 8.12 -19.81 -7.94
CA TYR A 25 8.56 -18.80 -8.90
C TYR A 25 9.56 -17.84 -8.24
N PRO A 26 10.77 -17.68 -8.81
CA PRO A 26 11.74 -16.73 -8.26
C PRO A 26 11.14 -15.33 -8.24
N SER A 27 11.52 -14.53 -7.27
CA SER A 27 11.04 -13.15 -7.17
C SER A 27 11.42 -12.37 -8.44
N ILE A 28 10.71 -11.28 -8.74
CA ILE A 28 11.08 -10.44 -9.90
C ILE A 28 12.50 -9.87 -9.75
N VAL A 29 12.92 -9.63 -8.51
CA VAL A 29 14.27 -9.20 -8.14
C VAL A 29 15.29 -10.27 -8.52
N GLN A 30 15.06 -11.52 -8.13
CA GLN A 30 15.92 -12.66 -8.50
C GLN A 30 16.00 -12.83 -10.02
N LYS A 31 14.88 -12.77 -10.74
CA LYS A 31 14.85 -12.90 -12.21
C LYS A 31 15.64 -11.81 -12.91
N ILE A 32 15.54 -10.57 -12.44
CA ILE A 32 16.27 -9.44 -13.01
C ILE A 32 17.76 -9.58 -12.70
N ALA A 33 18.10 -9.91 -11.45
CA ALA A 33 19.48 -10.13 -11.03
C ALA A 33 20.15 -11.23 -11.86
N GLU A 34 19.50 -12.39 -12.02
CA GLU A 34 20.01 -13.51 -12.82
C GLU A 34 20.10 -13.16 -14.31
N LYS A 35 19.04 -12.60 -14.90
CA LYS A 35 18.97 -12.34 -16.35
C LYS A 35 20.02 -11.33 -16.82
N PHE A 36 20.33 -10.35 -15.97
CA PHE A 36 21.28 -9.28 -16.30
C PHE A 36 22.61 -9.40 -15.55
N ASN A 37 22.78 -10.48 -14.77
CA ASN A 37 23.97 -10.72 -13.94
C ASN A 37 24.29 -9.52 -13.02
N LEU A 38 23.28 -9.04 -12.31
CA LEU A 38 23.35 -7.96 -11.33
C LEU A 38 23.40 -8.52 -9.90
N ASN A 39 23.83 -7.69 -8.95
CA ASN A 39 23.75 -8.01 -7.54
C ASN A 39 22.28 -7.95 -7.08
N GLU A 40 21.77 -9.02 -6.46
CA GLU A 40 20.38 -9.12 -6.00
C GLU A 40 20.04 -8.06 -4.94
N ALA A 41 20.96 -7.73 -4.03
CA ALA A 41 20.74 -6.72 -3.00
C ALA A 41 20.62 -5.31 -3.61
N ASP A 42 21.41 -5.01 -4.64
CA ASP A 42 21.32 -3.72 -5.34
C ASP A 42 19.98 -3.60 -6.09
N VAL A 43 19.51 -4.69 -6.72
CA VAL A 43 18.20 -4.71 -7.37
C VAL A 43 17.09 -4.57 -6.32
N GLN A 44 17.18 -5.29 -5.19
CA GLN A 44 16.23 -5.16 -4.09
C GLN A 44 16.16 -3.72 -3.56
N ALA A 45 17.31 -3.05 -3.42
CA ALA A 45 17.37 -1.67 -2.94
C ALA A 45 16.62 -0.71 -3.86
N VAL A 46 16.76 -0.85 -5.19
CA VAL A 46 16.02 -0.03 -6.17
C VAL A 46 14.51 -0.23 -6.05
N PHE A 47 14.05 -1.47 -5.85
CA PHE A 47 12.60 -1.73 -5.66
C PHE A 47 12.06 -1.16 -4.34
N VAL A 48 12.88 -1.14 -3.28
CA VAL A 48 12.50 -0.49 -2.02
C VAL A 48 12.40 1.02 -2.20
N GLU A 49 13.40 1.63 -2.84
CA GLU A 49 13.42 3.07 -3.15
C GLU A 49 12.20 3.48 -4.00
N ASP A 50 11.96 2.81 -5.13
CA ASP A 50 10.82 3.08 -6.00
C ASP A 50 9.48 2.90 -5.28
N ARG A 51 9.35 1.88 -4.42
CA ARG A 51 8.14 1.68 -3.60
C ARG A 51 7.92 2.85 -2.65
N GLU A 52 8.96 3.30 -1.96
CA GLU A 52 8.87 4.42 -1.01
C GLU A 52 8.52 5.73 -1.72
N GLU A 53 9.13 6.02 -2.87
CA GLU A 53 8.80 7.18 -3.70
C GLU A 53 7.35 7.13 -4.19
N HIS A 54 6.92 5.97 -4.69
CA HIS A 54 5.56 5.78 -5.17
C HIS A 54 4.53 5.93 -4.04
N TYR A 55 4.83 5.42 -2.84
CA TYR A 55 3.98 5.59 -1.68
C TYR A 55 3.84 7.07 -1.29
N ALA A 56 4.94 7.81 -1.26
CA ALA A 56 4.92 9.24 -0.96
C ALA A 56 4.08 10.02 -1.99
N GLU A 57 4.21 9.69 -3.28
CA GLU A 57 3.39 10.30 -4.34
C GLU A 57 1.90 9.97 -4.16
N MET A 58 1.56 8.72 -3.86
CA MET A 58 0.19 8.30 -3.58
C MET A 58 -0.39 9.01 -2.35
N GLN A 59 0.38 9.13 -1.27
CA GLN A 59 -0.04 9.81 -0.04
C GLN A 59 -0.30 11.30 -0.28
N ALA A 60 0.56 11.97 -1.06
CA ALA A 60 0.37 13.36 -1.44
C ALA A 60 -0.94 13.55 -2.25
N ARG A 61 -1.13 12.75 -3.31
CA ARG A 61 -2.36 12.78 -4.12
C ARG A 61 -3.61 12.47 -3.30
N TRP A 62 -3.50 11.57 -2.33
CA TRP A 62 -4.60 11.23 -1.44
C TRP A 62 -4.96 12.41 -0.54
N SER A 63 -3.97 13.07 0.06
CA SER A 63 -4.18 14.27 0.87
C SER A 63 -4.83 15.40 0.06
N GLU A 64 -4.35 15.66 -1.17
CA GLU A 64 -4.92 16.65 -2.09
C GLU A 64 -6.39 16.36 -2.41
N ARG A 65 -6.73 15.10 -2.68
CA ARG A 65 -8.13 14.70 -2.91
C ARG A 65 -9.01 14.96 -1.68
N LEU A 66 -8.48 14.74 -0.47
CA LEU A 66 -9.24 15.05 0.75
C LEU A 66 -9.41 16.56 0.94
N ASP A 67 -8.41 17.37 0.56
CA ASP A 67 -8.57 18.83 0.52
C ASP A 67 -9.69 19.26 -0.42
N ASP A 68 -9.78 18.67 -1.61
CA ASP A 68 -10.90 18.93 -2.53
C ASP A 68 -12.25 18.55 -1.91
N LEU A 69 -12.33 17.44 -1.17
CA LEU A 69 -13.58 17.04 -0.49
C LEU A 69 -13.95 17.98 0.67
N VAL A 70 -12.95 18.55 1.36
CA VAL A 70 -13.17 19.60 2.38
C VAL A 70 -13.67 20.89 1.71
N ASN A 71 -13.03 21.30 0.61
CA ASN A 71 -13.42 22.48 -0.16
C ASN A 71 -14.84 22.35 -0.74
N ASP A 72 -15.21 21.15 -1.19
CA ASP A 72 -16.55 20.80 -1.65
C ASP A 72 -17.58 20.71 -0.52
N GLY A 73 -17.16 20.80 0.75
CA GLY A 73 -18.01 20.65 1.93
C GLY A 73 -18.58 19.25 2.13
N LYS A 74 -18.00 18.24 1.47
CA LYS A 74 -18.42 16.83 1.60
C LYS A 74 -17.89 16.17 2.87
N ILE A 75 -16.76 16.65 3.37
CA ILE A 75 -16.18 16.27 4.66
C ILE A 75 -15.68 17.53 5.39
N THR A 76 -15.49 17.45 6.70
CA THR A 76 -14.86 18.51 7.50
C THR A 76 -13.34 18.34 7.57
N ALA A 77 -12.62 19.38 8.02
CA ALA A 77 -11.18 19.31 8.24
C ALA A 77 -10.82 18.26 9.31
N GLU A 78 -11.65 18.08 10.33
CA GLU A 78 -11.49 17.06 11.36
C GLU A 78 -11.68 15.66 10.76
N GLN A 79 -12.68 15.47 9.90
CA GLN A 79 -12.89 14.20 9.19
C GLN A 79 -11.72 13.89 8.26
N LYS A 80 -11.14 14.88 7.57
CA LYS A 80 -9.91 14.70 6.78
C LYS A 80 -8.79 14.11 7.64
N GLN A 81 -8.52 14.69 8.81
CA GLN A 81 -7.44 14.19 9.68
C GLN A 81 -7.69 12.75 10.11
N VAL A 82 -8.92 12.44 10.53
CA VAL A 82 -9.32 11.08 10.92
C VAL A 82 -9.13 10.08 9.77
N ILE A 83 -9.41 10.48 8.52
CA ILE A 83 -9.18 9.64 7.34
C ILE A 83 -7.69 9.40 7.09
N LEU A 84 -6.86 10.45 7.22
CA LEU A 84 -5.41 10.33 7.03
C LEU A 84 -4.79 9.40 8.05
N ASP A 85 -5.14 9.55 9.32
CA ASP A 85 -4.66 8.70 10.41
C ASP A 85 -5.06 7.24 10.18
N LYS A 86 -6.31 6.99 9.74
CA LYS A 86 -6.77 5.64 9.43
C LYS A 86 -6.06 5.03 8.22
N HIS A 87 -5.77 5.84 7.20
CA HIS A 87 -5.04 5.39 6.03
C HIS A 87 -3.60 4.96 6.39
N GLU A 88 -2.92 5.71 7.26
CA GLU A 88 -1.61 5.34 7.78
C GLU A 88 -1.66 4.05 8.61
N GLU A 89 -2.65 3.91 9.49
CA GLU A 89 -2.86 2.68 10.27
C GLU A 89 -3.06 1.45 9.36
N MET A 90 -3.89 1.57 8.33
CA MET A 90 -4.13 0.50 7.37
C MET A 90 -2.88 0.17 6.58
N HIS A 91 -2.12 1.18 6.14
CA HIS A 91 -0.86 0.97 5.43
C HIS A 91 0.14 0.19 6.28
N ASN A 92 0.29 0.54 7.56
CA ASN A 92 1.22 -0.15 8.45
C ASN A 92 0.83 -1.62 8.65
N LYS A 93 -0.48 -1.92 8.81
CA LYS A 93 -0.97 -3.30 8.83
C LYS A 93 -0.63 -4.07 7.55
N MET A 94 -0.76 -3.41 6.39
CA MET A 94 -0.42 -4.03 5.10
C MET A 94 1.07 -4.34 4.97
N GLU A 95 1.94 -3.45 5.44
CA GLU A 95 3.38 -3.66 5.46
C GLU A 95 3.80 -4.77 6.44
N GLU A 96 3.13 -4.89 7.58
CA GLU A 96 3.32 -6.03 8.50
C GLU A 96 2.95 -7.38 7.85
N TRP A 97 2.02 -7.38 6.89
CA TRP A 97 1.52 -8.60 6.24
C TRP A 97 2.22 -8.94 4.93
N LYS A 98 3.24 -8.17 4.53
CA LYS A 98 3.92 -8.31 3.24
C LYS A 98 4.62 -9.66 3.06
N ASP A 99 4.96 -10.34 4.15
CA ASP A 99 5.66 -11.62 4.18
C ASP A 99 4.73 -12.79 4.57
N LEU A 100 3.44 -12.51 4.86
CA LEU A 100 2.45 -13.56 5.11
C LEU A 100 2.14 -14.34 3.83
N ASN A 101 1.83 -15.62 3.99
CA ASN A 101 1.33 -16.44 2.90
C ASN A 101 -0.04 -15.93 2.41
N VAL A 102 -0.45 -16.38 1.23
CA VAL A 102 -1.63 -15.85 0.54
C VAL A 102 -2.92 -16.07 1.35
N GLU A 103 -3.07 -17.22 2.01
CA GLU A 103 -4.28 -17.56 2.77
C GLU A 103 -4.39 -16.70 4.04
N GLU A 104 -3.31 -16.61 4.81
CA GLU A 104 -3.22 -15.75 6.00
C GLU A 104 -3.43 -14.28 5.64
N ARG A 105 -2.80 -13.81 4.55
CA ARG A 105 -2.99 -12.44 4.07
C ARG A 105 -4.44 -12.20 3.66
N HIS A 106 -5.09 -13.15 3.00
CA HIS A 106 -6.48 -13.03 2.59
C HIS A 106 -7.42 -12.89 3.80
N GLU A 107 -7.23 -13.72 4.83
CA GLU A 107 -8.00 -13.63 6.07
C GLU A 107 -7.80 -12.27 6.75
N LYS A 108 -6.55 -11.79 6.85
CA LYS A 108 -6.22 -10.48 7.42
C LYS A 108 -6.84 -9.33 6.63
N MET A 109 -6.84 -9.42 5.29
CA MET A 109 -7.48 -8.43 4.42
C MET A 109 -9.00 -8.38 4.59
N HIS A 110 -9.64 -9.54 4.76
CA HIS A 110 -11.07 -9.60 5.06
C HIS A 110 -11.38 -8.94 6.40
N ALA A 111 -10.62 -9.26 7.45
CA ALA A 111 -10.78 -8.63 8.76
C ALA A 111 -10.55 -7.12 8.70
N LEU A 112 -9.53 -6.66 7.97
CA LEU A 112 -9.23 -5.24 7.78
C LEU A 112 -10.38 -4.50 7.09
N HIS A 113 -11.01 -5.12 6.10
CA HIS A 113 -12.15 -4.55 5.40
C HIS A 113 -13.34 -4.35 6.34
N ASP A 114 -13.66 -5.33 7.17
CA ASP A 114 -14.79 -5.24 8.11
C ASP A 114 -14.51 -4.22 9.22
N GLU A 115 -13.25 -4.15 9.69
CA GLU A 115 -12.79 -3.11 10.61
C GLU A 115 -12.95 -1.72 9.99
N PHE A 116 -12.54 -1.55 8.73
CA PHE A 116 -12.64 -0.27 8.03
C PHE A 116 -14.08 0.15 7.79
N LYS A 117 -14.95 -0.79 7.40
CA LYS A 117 -16.38 -0.53 7.22
C LYS A 117 -17.02 -0.05 8.53
N THR A 118 -16.72 -0.74 9.63
CA THR A 118 -17.21 -0.37 10.97
C THR A 118 -16.66 0.99 11.40
N TRP A 119 -15.37 1.24 11.14
CA TRP A 119 -14.75 2.53 11.42
C TRP A 119 -15.44 3.66 10.69
N ALA A 120 -15.79 3.52 9.40
CA ALA A 120 -16.37 4.61 8.61
C ALA A 120 -17.79 5.02 9.05
N GLU A 121 -18.54 4.12 9.69
CA GLU A 121 -19.86 4.43 10.26
C GLU A 121 -19.78 5.44 11.41
N GLY A 122 -18.74 5.38 12.24
CA GLY A 122 -18.55 6.26 13.39
C GLY A 122 -18.42 7.76 13.06
N PRO A 123 -17.45 8.18 12.23
CA PRO A 123 -17.24 9.57 11.82
C PRO A 123 -18.27 10.03 10.78
N GLY A 124 -19.20 9.17 10.35
CA GLY A 124 -20.21 9.50 9.34
C GLY A 124 -19.62 9.75 7.96
N ILE A 125 -18.61 8.99 7.56
CA ILE A 125 -17.90 9.16 6.29
C ILE A 125 -18.50 8.23 5.24
N ASP A 126 -18.93 8.79 4.11
CA ASP A 126 -19.42 8.00 2.99
C ASP A 126 -18.24 7.27 2.29
N LEU A 127 -18.12 5.98 2.54
CA LEU A 127 -17.08 5.09 2.00
C LEU A 127 -16.84 5.28 0.48
N PRO A 128 -17.86 5.33 -0.40
CA PRO A 128 -17.72 5.69 -1.81
C PRO A 128 -16.89 6.94 -2.13
N LEU A 129 -16.89 7.96 -1.26
CA LEU A 129 -16.08 9.17 -1.42
C LEU A 129 -14.58 8.88 -1.29
N LEU A 130 -14.24 7.83 -0.54
CA LEU A 130 -12.87 7.41 -0.33
C LEU A 130 -12.28 6.63 -1.53
N GLY A 131 -13.02 6.55 -2.65
CA GLY A 131 -12.52 5.99 -3.89
C GLY A 131 -12.28 4.48 -3.80
N PRO A 132 -11.17 3.95 -4.36
CA PRO A 132 -10.82 2.53 -4.26
C PRO A 132 -10.75 2.02 -2.82
N PHE A 133 -10.33 2.87 -1.87
CA PHE A 133 -10.26 2.52 -0.45
C PHE A 133 -11.63 2.22 0.17
N GLY A 134 -12.68 2.94 -0.22
CA GLY A 134 -14.03 2.72 0.34
C GLY A 134 -15.01 1.98 -0.55
N ARG A 135 -14.63 1.59 -1.78
CA ARG A 135 -15.45 0.66 -2.59
C ARG A 135 -15.12 -0.81 -2.39
N GLY A 136 -14.18 -1.12 -1.49
CA GLY A 136 -13.65 -2.47 -1.29
C GLY A 136 -12.90 -2.99 -2.53
N PHE A 137 -12.05 -4.00 -2.31
CA PHE A 137 -11.27 -4.70 -3.34
C PHE A 137 -12.11 -5.44 -4.41
N MET A 138 -13.43 -5.20 -4.48
CA MET A 138 -14.39 -5.98 -5.25
C MET A 138 -14.80 -5.34 -6.59
N ARG A 139 -14.23 -4.20 -7.00
CA ARG A 139 -14.63 -3.54 -8.27
C ARG A 139 -13.63 -3.66 -9.44
N GLY A 140 -12.58 -4.45 -9.28
CA GLY A 140 -11.55 -4.68 -10.32
C GLY A 140 -11.44 -6.12 -10.85
N PHE A 141 -11.93 -7.13 -10.14
CA PHE A 141 -11.63 -8.55 -10.42
C PHE A 141 -12.78 -9.39 -10.97
N HIS A 142 -13.88 -8.78 -11.45
CA HIS A 142 -15.07 -9.53 -11.90
C HIS A 142 -15.37 -9.45 -13.41
N LYS A 143 -14.41 -9.04 -14.26
CA LYS A 143 -14.66 -8.96 -15.71
C LYS A 143 -13.57 -9.50 -16.63
N GLY A 144 -12.71 -10.40 -16.14
CA GLY A 144 -11.59 -10.94 -16.93
C GLY A 144 -11.35 -12.45 -16.88
N TYR A 145 -11.76 -13.17 -15.82
CA TYR A 145 -11.41 -14.58 -15.61
C TYR A 145 -12.62 -15.53 -15.51
N MET A 146 -13.60 -15.36 -16.39
CA MET A 146 -14.52 -16.46 -16.76
C MET A 146 -14.47 -16.69 -18.28
N MET A 147 -13.27 -16.89 -18.81
CA MET A 147 -13.10 -17.57 -20.09
C MET A 147 -12.56 -18.98 -19.82
N GLY A 148 -13.39 -19.98 -20.13
CA GLY A 148 -12.88 -21.28 -20.56
C GLY A 148 -13.03 -22.46 -19.61
N THR A 149 -14.24 -22.79 -19.19
CA THR A 149 -14.64 -24.22 -19.14
C THR A 149 -15.98 -24.36 -19.84
N ASN A 150 -15.91 -24.42 -21.18
CA ASN A 150 -16.95 -25.06 -22.00
C ASN A 150 -16.27 -26.24 -22.71
N ASN A 151 -16.92 -27.41 -22.57
CA ASN A 151 -16.57 -28.77 -22.98
C ASN A 151 -15.57 -29.54 -22.09
#